data_AF-A0A2Z6LZ34-F1
#
_entry.id   AF-A0A2Z6LZ34-F1
#
_cell.length_a   1.000
_cell.length_b   1.000
_cell.length_c   1.000
_cell.angle_alpha   90.00
_cell.angle_beta   90.00
_cell.angle_gamma   90.00
#
_symmetry.space_group_name_H-M   'P 1'
#
loop_
_entity.id
_entity.type
_entity.pdbx_description
1 polymer ?
#
loop_
_entity_poly.entity_id
_entity_poly.type
_entity_poly.pdbx_seq_one_letter_code
_entity_poly.pdbx_strand_id
1 'polypeptide(L)'
;MNDRKTLCLIEVEKLLHSNGKSQKNLNNANLTQEQSSVYNRIIDSVWTGAGGFFSLYGYGGTGKTFLWNSLYATIRSKCSIVLNVASSCIAALLLPEGRTAHSTFAIPFLLNEESTFDI
;
A
#
# COMPACT_ATOMS: atom_id res chain seq x y z
N MET A 1 11.53 20.83 -13.92
CA MET A 1 10.96 20.67 -12.56
C MET A 1 9.58 19.98 -12.54
N ASN A 2 9.15 19.23 -13.59
CA ASN A 2 7.75 18.79 -13.69
C ASN A 2 7.46 17.29 -13.93
N ASP A 3 8.45 16.40 -14.12
CA ASP A 3 8.10 15.00 -14.46
C ASP A 3 7.67 14.16 -13.25
N ARG A 4 8.43 14.20 -12.14
CA ARG A 4 8.12 13.37 -10.95
C ARG A 4 6.78 13.71 -10.30
N LYS A 5 6.41 14.99 -10.26
CA LYS A 5 5.11 15.42 -9.72
C LYS A 5 3.96 14.95 -10.60
N THR A 6 4.13 15.04 -11.92
CA THR A 6 3.13 14.60 -12.89
C THR A 6 2.94 13.08 -12.84
N LEU A 7 4.03 12.30 -12.81
CA LEU A 7 3.96 10.84 -12.67
C LEU A 7 3.21 10.42 -11.41
N CYS A 8 3.47 11.12 -10.31
CA CYS A 8 2.84 10.82 -9.05
C CYS A 8 1.33 11.12 -9.03
N LEU A 9 0.92 12.23 -9.65
CA LEU A 9 -0.50 12.57 -9.78
C LEU A 9 -1.22 11.56 -10.68
N ILE A 10 -0.62 11.17 -11.80
CA ILE A 10 -1.15 10.16 -12.71
C ILE A 10 -1.34 8.82 -11.99
N GLU A 11 -0.37 8.41 -11.17
CA GLU A 11 -0.44 7.17 -10.39
C GLU A 11 -1.60 7.19 -9.38
N VAL A 12 -1.78 8.29 -8.65
CA VAL A 12 -2.90 8.48 -7.73
C VAL A 12 -4.25 8.48 -8.48
N GLU A 13 -4.32 9.14 -9.64
CA GLU A 13 -5.53 9.17 -10.48
C GLU A 13 -5.92 7.80 -11.04
N LYS A 14 -4.95 6.98 -11.46
CA LYS A 14 -5.20 5.60 -11.90
C LYS A 14 -5.83 4.75 -10.80
N LEU A 15 -5.34 4.89 -9.57
CA LEU A 15 -5.87 4.14 -8.43
C LEU A 15 -7.27 4.55 -8.04
N LEU A 16 -7.56 5.84 -8.16
CA LEU A 16 -8.88 6.39 -7.92
C LEU A 16 -9.89 5.87 -8.94
N HIS A 17 -9.51 5.86 -10.22
CA HIS A 17 -10.34 5.32 -11.28
C HIS A 17 -10.59 3.81 -11.10
N SER A 18 -9.57 3.04 -10.71
CA SER A 18 -9.69 1.60 -10.44
C SER A 18 -10.58 1.28 -9.23
N ASN A 19 -10.71 2.19 -8.27
CA ASN A 19 -11.59 2.04 -7.11
C ASN A 19 -12.96 2.72 -7.29
N GLY A 20 -13.25 3.28 -8.47
CA GLY A 20 -14.50 4.01 -8.75
C GLY A 20 -14.68 5.29 -7.92
N LYS A 21 -13.59 5.90 -7.43
CA LYS A 21 -13.60 7.07 -6.53
C LYS A 21 -12.81 8.24 -7.13
N SER A 22 -13.15 9.47 -6.74
CA SER A 22 -12.41 10.70 -7.11
C SER A 22 -11.37 11.07 -6.04
N GLN A 23 -10.34 11.87 -6.37
CA GLN A 23 -9.30 12.35 -5.43
C GLN A 23 -9.92 12.96 -4.15
N LYS A 24 -11.07 13.62 -4.29
CA LYS A 24 -11.82 14.22 -3.18
C LYS A 24 -12.40 13.19 -2.19
N ASN A 25 -12.56 11.92 -2.58
CA ASN A 25 -13.19 10.86 -1.79
C ASN A 25 -12.21 10.00 -0.96
N LEU A 26 -10.89 10.16 -1.18
CA LEU A 26 -9.84 9.57 -0.33
C LEU A 26 -9.47 10.46 0.87
N ASN A 27 -9.94 11.71 0.89
CA ASN A 27 -9.74 12.64 2.00
C ASN A 27 -10.62 12.25 3.19
N ASN A 28 -10.17 11.32 4.05
CA ASN A 28 -10.70 10.98 5.39
C ASN A 28 -12.22 10.71 5.56
N ALA A 29 -13.07 10.97 4.56
CA ALA A 29 -14.52 11.10 4.69
C ALA A 29 -15.25 9.76 4.72
N ASN A 30 -14.53 8.65 4.48
CA ASN A 30 -15.10 7.30 4.42
C ASN A 30 -14.38 6.31 5.35
N LEU A 31 -13.44 6.77 6.19
CA LEU A 31 -12.78 5.90 7.16
C LEU A 31 -13.65 5.81 8.42
N THR A 32 -13.76 4.62 9.01
CA THR A 32 -14.34 4.48 10.34
C THR A 32 -13.47 5.22 11.37
N GLN A 33 -13.99 5.45 12.56
CA GLN A 33 -13.23 6.12 13.63
C GLN A 33 -11.94 5.36 13.96
N GLU A 34 -11.99 4.03 14.01
CA GLU A 34 -10.84 3.17 14.26
C GLU A 34 -9.81 3.25 13.13
N GLN A 35 -10.26 3.13 11.87
CA GLN A 35 -9.38 3.25 10.71
C GLN A 35 -8.73 4.63 10.63
N SER A 36 -9.46 5.69 10.97
CA SER A 36 -8.95 7.06 11.01
C SER A 36 -7.87 7.23 12.08
N SER A 37 -8.04 6.62 13.25
CA SER A 37 -7.03 6.62 14.32
C SER A 37 -5.72 5.96 13.86
N VAL A 38 -5.82 4.77 13.24
CA VAL A 38 -4.65 4.06 12.69
C VAL A 38 -4.01 4.86 11.55
N TYR A 39 -4.83 5.38 10.64
CA TYR A 39 -4.40 6.20 9.51
C TYR A 39 -3.56 7.39 9.97
N ASN A 40 -4.11 8.21 10.87
CA ASN A 40 -3.44 9.40 11.39
C ASN A 40 -2.12 9.04 12.07
N ARG A 41 -2.11 7.98 12.90
CA ARG A 41 -0.90 7.55 13.60
C ARG A 41 0.24 7.17 12.64
N ILE A 42 -0.05 6.43 11.58
CA ILE A 42 0.96 6.03 10.58
C ILE A 42 1.43 7.25 9.80
N ILE A 43 0.49 8.08 9.37
CA ILE A 43 0.76 9.27 8.56
C ILE A 43 1.62 10.30 9.32
N ASP A 44 1.32 10.52 10.60
CA ASP A 44 2.11 11.40 11.46
C ASP A 44 3.54 10.87 11.64
N SER A 45 3.70 9.55 11.85
CA SER A 45 5.02 8.91 11.92
C SER A 45 5.83 9.10 10.63
N VAL A 46 5.17 8.99 9.46
CA VAL A 46 5.80 9.21 8.16
C VAL A 46 6.23 10.67 7.99
N TRP A 47 5.37 11.64 8.33
CA TRP A 47 5.67 13.07 8.12
C TRP A 47 6.65 13.65 9.14
N THR A 48 6.65 13.14 10.37
CA THR A 48 7.64 13.52 11.39
C THR A 48 8.98 12.83 11.19
N GLY A 49 9.05 11.81 10.32
CA GLY A 49 10.25 11.00 10.12
C GLY A 49 10.60 10.13 11.35
N ALA A 50 9.69 9.98 12.30
CA ALA A 50 9.88 9.15 13.49
C ALA A 50 10.06 7.67 13.12
N GLY A 51 9.51 7.25 11.97
CA GLY A 51 9.50 5.87 11.53
C GLY A 51 8.64 4.98 12.44
N GLY A 52 8.64 3.67 12.16
CA GLY A 52 7.94 2.68 12.98
C GLY A 52 7.59 1.41 12.23
N PHE A 53 7.25 0.37 12.99
CA PHE A 53 6.67 -0.86 12.48
C PHE A 53 5.22 -0.95 12.94
N PHE A 54 4.30 -1.07 11.99
CA PHE A 54 2.87 -1.10 12.24
C PHE A 54 2.28 -2.39 11.66
N SER A 55 1.49 -3.10 12.46
CA SER A 55 0.71 -4.26 12.01
C SER A 55 -0.77 -3.92 12.05
N LEU A 56 -1.45 -4.09 10.93
CA LEU A 56 -2.90 -3.92 10.82
C LEU A 56 -3.58 -5.28 10.88
N TYR A 57 -4.31 -5.54 11.96
CA TYR A 57 -5.09 -6.75 12.14
C TYR A 57 -6.59 -6.48 11.96
N GLY A 58 -7.33 -7.45 11.42
CA GLY A 58 -8.79 -7.36 11.31
C GLY A 58 -9.38 -8.52 10.53
N TYR A 59 -10.65 -8.83 10.76
CA TYR A 59 -11.37 -9.90 10.07
C TYR A 59 -11.53 -9.64 8.56
N GLY A 60 -11.94 -10.65 7.80
CA GLY A 60 -12.35 -10.47 6.40
C GLY A 60 -13.42 -9.37 6.26
N GLY A 61 -13.36 -8.58 5.19
CA GLY A 61 -14.34 -7.51 4.95
C GLY A 61 -14.16 -6.20 5.74
N THR A 62 -13.18 -6.11 6.65
CA THR A 62 -12.93 -4.91 7.49
C THR A 62 -12.27 -3.72 6.77
N GLY A 63 -12.16 -3.76 5.44
CA GLY A 63 -11.60 -2.65 4.66
C GLY A 63 -10.09 -2.41 4.82
N LYS A 64 -9.30 -3.40 5.27
CA LYS A 64 -7.83 -3.26 5.39
C LYS A 64 -7.16 -2.79 4.10
N THR A 65 -7.54 -3.36 2.95
CA THR A 65 -7.05 -2.94 1.63
C THR A 65 -7.41 -1.48 1.32
N PHE A 66 -8.61 -1.04 1.71
CA PHE A 66 -9.03 0.35 1.53
C PHE A 66 -8.18 1.32 2.37
N LEU A 67 -7.90 0.97 3.63
CA LEU A 67 -7.02 1.74 4.49
C LEU A 67 -5.59 1.81 3.91
N TRP A 68 -5.05 0.69 3.43
CA TRP A 68 -3.74 0.65 2.76
C TRP A 68 -3.68 1.53 1.51
N ASN A 69 -4.70 1.46 0.65
CA ASN A 69 -4.79 2.31 -0.55
C ASN A 69 -4.88 3.80 -0.20
N SER A 70 -5.58 4.13 0.90
CA SER A 70 -5.68 5.52 1.39
C SER A 70 -4.33 6.03 1.89
N LEU A 71 -3.60 5.23 2.69
CA LEU A 71 -2.24 5.56 3.13
C LEU A 71 -1.29 5.77 1.95
N TYR A 72 -1.29 4.82 1.03
CA TYR A 72 -0.48 4.88 -0.18
C TYR A 72 -0.77 6.18 -0.97
N ALA A 73 -2.04 6.47 -1.25
CA ALA A 73 -2.41 7.62 -2.06
C ALA A 73 -2.00 8.95 -1.39
N THR A 74 -2.15 9.05 -0.08
CA THR A 74 -1.73 10.24 0.68
C THR A 74 -0.22 10.42 0.66
N ILE A 75 0.56 9.36 0.90
CA ILE A 75 2.03 9.44 0.88
C ILE A 75 2.52 9.76 -0.54
N ARG A 76 1.94 9.11 -1.56
CA ARG A 76 2.24 9.41 -2.95
C ARG A 76 1.82 10.83 -3.31
N SER A 77 0.71 11.38 -2.85
CA SER A 77 0.34 12.77 -3.20
C SER A 77 1.44 13.82 -2.90
N LYS A 78 2.32 13.55 -1.92
CA LYS A 78 3.52 14.37 -1.61
C LYS A 78 4.79 13.98 -2.39
N CYS A 79 4.65 13.14 -3.41
CA CYS A 79 5.70 12.55 -4.25
C CYS A 79 6.73 11.69 -3.48
N SER A 80 6.40 11.19 -2.29
CA SER A 80 7.26 10.30 -1.51
C SER A 80 7.29 8.88 -2.08
N ILE A 81 8.38 8.15 -1.89
CA ILE A 81 8.52 6.78 -2.36
C ILE A 81 7.76 5.83 -1.43
N VAL A 82 6.95 4.94 -2.01
CA VAL A 82 6.25 3.86 -1.29
C VAL A 82 6.60 2.54 -1.98
N LEU A 83 6.99 1.53 -1.20
CA LEU A 83 7.31 0.19 -1.70
C LEU A 83 6.24 -0.79 -1.23
N ASN A 84 5.36 -1.19 -2.15
CA ASN A 84 4.31 -2.15 -1.86
C ASN A 84 4.81 -3.57 -2.09
N VAL A 85 4.82 -4.36 -1.02
CA VAL A 85 5.31 -5.74 -1.03
C VAL A 85 4.26 -6.66 -0.44
N ALA A 86 3.99 -7.77 -1.13
CA ALA A 86 3.12 -8.83 -0.65
C ALA A 86 3.84 -10.19 -0.65
N SER A 87 3.35 -11.15 0.14
CA SER A 87 3.92 -12.51 0.16
C SER A 87 3.51 -13.32 -1.08
N SER A 88 2.27 -13.18 -1.56
CA SER A 88 1.73 -13.89 -2.73
C SER A 88 1.53 -12.98 -3.94
N CYS A 89 1.52 -13.57 -5.14
CA CYS A 89 1.24 -12.83 -6.37
C CYS A 89 -0.17 -12.22 -6.37
N ILE A 90 -1.18 -12.96 -5.91
CA ILE A 90 -2.57 -12.49 -5.84
C ILE A 90 -2.68 -11.27 -4.91
N ALA A 91 -2.00 -11.30 -3.75
CA ALA A 91 -1.99 -10.15 -2.86
C ALA A 91 -1.22 -8.96 -3.46
N ALA A 92 -0.13 -9.20 -4.20
CA ALA A 92 0.60 -8.16 -4.91
C ALA A 92 -0.28 -7.46 -5.96
N LEU A 93 -1.12 -8.20 -6.69
CA LEU A 93 -2.07 -7.63 -7.66
C LEU A 93 -3.10 -6.67 -7.02
N LEU A 94 -3.44 -6.87 -5.75
CA LEU A 94 -4.38 -6.01 -5.04
C LEU A 94 -3.75 -4.71 -4.52
N LEU A 95 -2.42 -4.63 -4.52
CA LEU A 95 -1.68 -3.45 -4.10
C LEU A 95 -1.28 -2.61 -5.32
N PRO A 96 -1.35 -1.28 -5.24
CA PRO A 96 -0.80 -0.38 -6.26
C PRO A 96 0.65 -0.69 -6.57
N GLU A 97 1.01 -0.95 -7.84
CA GLU A 97 2.40 -1.29 -8.23
C GLU A 97 3.01 -2.41 -7.35
N GLY A 98 2.17 -3.30 -6.82
CA GLY A 98 2.58 -4.30 -5.85
C GLY A 98 3.50 -5.35 -6.47
N ARG A 99 4.55 -5.71 -5.74
CA ARG A 99 5.43 -6.83 -6.09
C ARG A 99 5.49 -7.85 -4.97
N THR A 100 5.88 -9.07 -5.31
CA THR A 100 6.09 -10.10 -4.28
C THR A 100 7.36 -9.81 -3.50
N ALA A 101 7.45 -10.26 -2.25
CA ALA A 101 8.65 -10.14 -1.44
C ALA A 101 9.86 -10.81 -2.13
N HIS A 102 9.64 -11.96 -2.75
CA HIS A 102 10.66 -12.66 -3.54
C HIS A 102 11.24 -11.78 -4.66
N SER A 103 10.39 -11.16 -5.47
CA SER A 103 10.87 -10.30 -6.58
C SER A 103 11.39 -8.95 -6.11
N THR A 104 10.90 -8.42 -4.99
CA THR A 104 11.32 -7.11 -4.47
C THR A 104 12.67 -7.17 -3.78
N PHE A 105 12.89 -8.18 -2.95
CA PHE A 105 14.11 -8.32 -2.16
C PHE A 105 15.11 -9.30 -2.76
N ALA A 106 14.81 -9.86 -3.94
CA ALA A 106 15.62 -10.90 -4.59
C ALA A 106 15.93 -12.05 -3.63
N ILE A 107 14.92 -12.52 -2.90
CA ILE A 107 15.09 -13.59 -1.90
C ILE A 107 15.52 -14.85 -2.65
N PRO A 108 16.69 -15.43 -2.33
CA PRO A 108 17.17 -16.62 -3.02
C PRO A 108 16.28 -17.82 -2.67
N PHE A 109 15.91 -18.58 -3.69
CA PHE A 109 15.20 -19.84 -3.51
C PHE A 109 16.23 -20.96 -3.39
N LEU A 110 16.49 -21.43 -2.17
CA LEU A 110 17.38 -22.56 -1.92
C LEU A 110 16.59 -23.86 -2.10
N LEU A 111 16.69 -24.46 -3.28
CA LEU A 111 16.13 -25.78 -3.56
C LEU A 111 17.03 -26.85 -2.95
N ASN A 112 16.44 -27.74 -2.17
CA ASN A 112 17.03 -29.02 -1.76
C ASN A 112 16.17 -30.18 -2.32
N GLU A 113 16.69 -31.41 -2.29
CA GLU A 113 15.98 -32.58 -2.85
C GLU A 113 14.65 -32.89 -2.12
N GLU A 114 14.42 -32.30 -0.96
CA GLU A 114 13.17 -32.39 -0.20
C GLU A 114 12.22 -31.19 -0.44
N SER A 115 12.60 -30.24 -1.30
CA SER A 115 11.76 -29.07 -1.61
C SER A 115 10.61 -29.49 -2.51
N THR A 116 9.42 -29.68 -1.92
CA THR A 116 8.17 -29.86 -2.66
C THR A 116 7.38 -28.55 -2.70
N PHE A 117 6.79 -28.24 -3.86
CA PHE A 117 5.75 -27.21 -3.98
C PHE A 117 4.40 -27.92 -4.01
N ASP A 118 3.72 -27.96 -2.87
CA ASP A 118 2.31 -28.36 -2.84
C ASP A 118 1.45 -27.17 -3.29
N ILE A 119 0.54 -27.44 -4.23
CA ILE A 119 -0.44 -26.46 -4.76
C ILE A 119 -1.70 -26.51 -3.90
#